data_AF-A0A847M3W1-F1
#
_entry.id   AF-A0A847M3W1-F1
#
_cell.length_a   1.000
_cell.length_b   1.000
_cell.length_c   1.000
_cell.angle_alpha   90.00
_cell.angle_beta   90.00
_cell.angle_gamma   90.00
#
_symmetry.space_group_name_H-M   'P 1'
#
loop_
_entity.id
_entity.type
_entity.pdbx_description
1 polymer ?
#
loop_
_entity_poly.entity_id
_entity_poly.type
_entity_poly.pdbx_seq_one_letter_code
_entity_poly.pdbx_strand_id
1 'polypeptide(L)'
;MKRFILIAAMLVTTAVGSVLFAQETQSESTSSVTAAANTAQWKYIAAALAVGIACIAGGIAVGQIGAAAMGAMSENPELSGKALPYAGLAEGICLWGFLVALFILLI
;
A
#
# COMPACT_ATOMS: atom_id res chain seq x y z
N MET A 1 -22.61 9.24 -9.20
CA MET A 1 -21.67 9.50 -10.31
C MET A 1 -20.61 10.55 -9.95
N LYS A 2 -20.98 11.76 -9.52
CA LYS A 2 -20.01 12.81 -9.12
C LYS A 2 -19.04 12.41 -7.99
N ARG A 3 -19.55 11.69 -6.97
CA ARG A 3 -18.74 11.19 -5.83
C ARG A 3 -17.70 10.13 -6.25
N PHE A 4 -18.00 9.34 -7.27
CA PHE A 4 -17.11 8.30 -7.78
C PHE A 4 -15.95 8.91 -8.59
N ILE A 5 -16.24 9.96 -9.37
CA ILE A 5 -15.24 10.78 -10.07
C ILE A 5 -14.32 11.50 -9.09
N LEU A 6 -14.84 12.01 -7.98
CA LEU A 6 -14.01 12.69 -6.97
C LEU A 6 -13.08 11.74 -6.21
N ILE A 7 -13.54 10.52 -5.90
CA ILE A 7 -12.70 9.48 -5.27
C ILE A 7 -11.61 8.99 -6.23
N ALA A 8 -11.96 8.80 -7.52
CA ALA A 8 -10.99 8.43 -8.54
C ALA A 8 -9.95 9.55 -8.78
N ALA A 9 -10.37 10.81 -8.81
CA ALA A 9 -9.45 11.94 -8.94
C ALA A 9 -8.51 12.07 -7.73
N MET A 10 -9.03 11.87 -6.51
CA MET A 10 -8.22 11.90 -5.29
C MET A 10 -7.17 10.78 -5.26
N LEU A 11 -7.55 9.56 -5.68
CA LEU A 11 -6.68 8.39 -5.78
C LEU A 11 -5.58 8.58 -6.84
N VAL A 12 -5.91 9.22 -7.97
CA VAL A 12 -4.95 9.58 -9.02
C VAL A 12 -3.98 10.66 -8.54
N THR A 13 -4.44 11.68 -7.82
CA THR A 13 -3.54 12.72 -7.30
C THR A 13 -2.57 12.21 -6.23
N THR A 14 -2.98 11.27 -5.39
CA THR A 14 -2.09 10.62 -4.42
C THR A 14 -1.07 9.69 -5.07
N ALA A 15 -1.41 9.06 -6.19
CA ALA A 15 -0.49 8.20 -6.94
C ALA A 15 0.58 8.99 -7.71
N VAL A 16 0.28 10.23 -8.13
CA VAL A 16 1.26 11.09 -8.81
C VAL A 16 2.15 11.84 -7.81
N GLY A 17 1.64 12.17 -6.62
CA GLY A 17 2.41 12.85 -5.57
C GLY A 17 3.61 12.05 -5.03
N SER A 18 3.54 10.71 -5.04
CA SER A 18 4.65 9.85 -4.58
C SER A 18 5.86 9.82 -5.53
N VAL A 19 5.68 10.20 -6.80
CA VAL A 19 6.78 10.27 -7.79
C VAL A 19 7.66 11.51 -7.56
N LEU A 20 7.11 12.57 -6.94
CA LEU A 20 7.82 13.84 -6.71
C LEU A 20 8.77 13.84 -5.50
N PHE A 21 8.71 12.83 -4.63
CA PHE A 21 9.54 12.74 -3.42
C PHE A 21 10.63 11.64 -3.46
N ALA A 22 10.87 11.02 -4.62
CA ALA A 22 11.79 9.88 -4.76
C ALA A 22 13.20 10.24 -5.25
N GLN A 23 13.62 11.51 -5.24
CA GLN A 23 14.97 11.91 -5.62
C GLN A 23 15.86 12.06 -4.37
N GLU A 24 16.68 11.03 -4.09
CA GLU A 24 18.15 11.11 -4.04
C GLU A 24 18.74 9.74 -3.64
N THR A 25 19.51 9.14 -4.55
CA THR A 25 20.79 8.46 -4.27
C THR A 25 21.40 8.05 -5.61
N GLN A 26 22.21 8.95 -6.15
CA GLN A 26 23.15 8.65 -7.22
C GLN A 26 24.30 7.83 -6.63
N SER A 27 24.57 6.67 -7.23
CA SER A 27 25.89 6.06 -7.19
C SER A 27 26.13 5.41 -8.54
N GLU A 28 26.78 6.19 -9.39
CA GLU A 28 27.47 5.71 -10.58
C GLU A 28 28.72 4.92 -10.17
N SER A 29 28.87 3.73 -10.72
CA SER A 29 30.18 3.11 -10.95
C SER A 29 30.07 2.25 -12.21
N THR A 30 30.65 2.79 -13.27
CA THR A 30 30.73 2.26 -14.63
C THR A 30 31.76 1.12 -14.72
N SER A 31 31.52 0.17 -15.63
CA SER A 31 32.47 -0.84 -16.18
C SER A 31 32.43 -2.30 -15.67
N SER A 32 31.25 -2.88 -15.47
CA SER A 32 30.95 -4.33 -15.70
C SER A 32 29.44 -4.60 -15.86
N VAL A 33 28.65 -3.56 -16.16
CA VAL A 33 27.37 -3.28 -15.48
C VAL A 33 26.10 -3.76 -16.21
N THR A 34 26.16 -4.25 -17.45
CA THR A 34 24.93 -4.41 -18.26
C THR A 34 23.97 -5.52 -17.77
N ALA A 35 24.48 -6.58 -17.13
CA ALA A 35 23.63 -7.65 -16.58
C ALA A 35 23.19 -7.40 -15.13
N ALA A 36 24.06 -6.79 -14.31
CA ALA A 36 23.81 -6.53 -12.89
C ALA A 36 22.94 -5.29 -12.63
N ALA A 37 22.99 -4.26 -13.50
CA ALA A 37 22.08 -3.11 -13.38
C ALA A 37 20.64 -3.46 -13.73
N ASN A 38 20.43 -4.40 -14.66
CA ASN A 38 19.09 -4.85 -15.01
C ASN A 38 18.41 -5.48 -13.78
N THR A 39 19.08 -6.42 -13.10
CA THR A 39 18.48 -7.13 -11.95
C THR A 39 18.15 -6.19 -10.80
N ALA A 40 18.99 -5.20 -10.50
CA ALA A 40 18.71 -4.19 -9.48
C ALA A 40 17.44 -3.36 -9.80
N GLN A 41 17.26 -2.95 -11.05
CA GLN A 41 16.07 -2.19 -11.47
C GLN A 41 14.79 -3.02 -11.38
N TRP A 42 14.86 -4.31 -11.73
CA TRP A 42 13.73 -5.24 -11.57
C TRP A 42 13.37 -5.49 -10.10
N LYS A 43 14.34 -5.49 -9.18
CA LYS A 43 14.08 -5.61 -7.73
C LYS A 43 13.23 -4.45 -7.21
N TYR A 44 13.54 -3.22 -7.58
CA TYR A 44 12.78 -2.05 -7.13
C TYR A 44 11.35 -2.03 -7.70
N ILE A 45 11.17 -2.39 -8.96
CA ILE A 45 9.84 -2.48 -9.58
C ILE A 45 9.01 -3.59 -8.91
N ALA A 46 9.62 -4.75 -8.65
CA ALA A 46 8.95 -5.85 -7.96
C ALA A 46 8.53 -5.47 -6.53
N ALA A 47 9.40 -4.79 -5.77
CA ALA A 47 9.07 -4.31 -4.43
C ALA A 47 7.93 -3.28 -4.44
N ALA A 48 7.95 -2.32 -5.37
CA ALA A 48 6.90 -1.32 -5.51
C ALA A 48 5.55 -1.95 -5.88
N LEU A 49 5.55 -2.93 -6.79
CA LEU A 49 4.34 -3.63 -7.20
C LEU A 49 3.76 -4.50 -6.08
N ALA A 50 4.61 -5.19 -5.31
CA ALA A 50 4.19 -6.02 -4.18
C ALA A 50 3.47 -5.20 -3.09
N VAL A 51 4.05 -4.07 -2.67
CA VAL A 51 3.40 -3.16 -1.71
C VAL A 51 2.17 -2.50 -2.32
N GLY A 52 2.27 -2.00 -3.56
CA GLY A 52 1.21 -1.26 -4.21
C GLY A 52 -0.08 -2.07 -4.32
N ILE A 53 0.00 -3.31 -4.81
CA ILE A 53 -1.17 -4.19 -4.94
C ILE A 53 -1.73 -4.58 -3.57
N ALA A 54 -0.86 -4.88 -2.59
CA ALA A 54 -1.29 -5.23 -1.24
C ALA A 54 -2.04 -4.08 -0.54
N CYS A 55 -1.55 -2.84 -0.66
CA CYS A 55 -2.19 -1.67 -0.10
C CYS A 55 -3.54 -1.36 -0.76
N ILE A 56 -3.68 -1.58 -2.08
CA ILE A 56 -4.97 -1.40 -2.76
C ILE A 56 -5.98 -2.44 -2.24
N ALA A 57 -5.59 -3.70 -2.15
CA ALA A 57 -6.47 -4.77 -1.65
C ALA A 57 -6.85 -4.53 -0.17
N GLY A 58 -5.89 -4.17 0.67
CA GLY A 58 -6.13 -3.89 2.09
C GLY A 58 -6.96 -2.65 2.33
N GLY A 59 -6.73 -1.57 1.58
CA GLY A 59 -7.54 -0.35 1.67
C GLY A 59 -9.02 -0.61 1.36
N ILE A 60 -9.31 -1.47 0.38
CA ILE A 60 -10.70 -1.87 0.05
C ILE A 60 -11.30 -2.69 1.19
N ALA A 61 -10.58 -3.69 1.70
CA ALA A 61 -11.05 -4.55 2.78
C ALA A 61 -11.29 -3.76 4.08
N VAL A 62 -10.32 -2.94 4.50
CA VAL A 62 -10.41 -2.10 5.70
C VAL A 62 -11.55 -1.08 5.57
N GLY A 63 -11.75 -0.50 4.37
CA GLY A 63 -12.86 0.42 4.12
C GLY A 63 -14.23 -0.22 4.32
N GLN A 64 -14.41 -1.46 3.86
CA GLN A 64 -15.67 -2.20 4.03
C GLN A 64 -15.90 -2.62 5.49
N ILE A 65 -14.87 -3.12 6.15
CA ILE A 65 -14.94 -3.57 7.54
C ILE A 65 -15.16 -2.38 8.47
N GLY A 66 -14.48 -1.25 8.22
CA GLY A 66 -14.67 -0.01 8.97
C GLY A 66 -16.08 0.55 8.84
N ALA A 67 -16.66 0.54 7.63
CA ALA A 67 -18.04 1.00 7.42
C ALA A 67 -19.06 0.12 8.17
N ALA A 68 -18.89 -1.20 8.13
CA ALA A 68 -19.74 -2.13 8.88
C ALA A 68 -19.59 -1.99 10.40
N ALA A 69 -18.35 -1.82 10.87
CA ALA A 69 -18.03 -1.61 12.28
C ALA A 69 -18.69 -0.33 12.82
N MET A 70 -18.57 0.80 12.11
CA MET A 70 -19.19 2.06 12.52
C MET A 70 -20.73 1.97 12.54
N GLY A 71 -21.32 1.23 11.59
CA GLY A 71 -22.76 0.95 11.57
C GLY A 71 -23.22 0.18 12.82
N ALA A 72 -22.53 -0.91 13.15
CA ALA A 72 -22.84 -1.70 14.34
C ALA A 72 -22.60 -0.94 15.66
N MET A 73 -21.56 -0.11 15.73
CA MET A 73 -21.30 0.75 16.88
C MET A 73 -22.35 1.85 17.05
N SER A 74 -23.00 2.28 15.96
CA SER A 74 -24.08 3.28 16.03
C SER A 74 -25.36 2.72 16.67
N GLU A 75 -25.61 1.41 16.53
CA GLU A 75 -26.74 0.73 17.17
C GLU A 75 -26.42 0.31 18.60
N ASN A 76 -25.22 -0.24 18.85
CA ASN A 76 -24.80 -0.69 20.17
C ASN A 76 -23.34 -0.29 20.45
N PRO A 77 -23.08 0.75 21.26
CA PRO A 77 -21.72 1.23 21.52
C PRO A 77 -20.84 0.22 22.28
N GLU A 78 -21.44 -0.72 23.02
CA GLU A 78 -20.70 -1.83 23.66
C GLU A 78 -19.97 -2.74 22.66
N LEU A 79 -20.42 -2.78 21.40
CA LEU A 79 -19.76 -3.55 20.34
C LEU A 79 -18.43 -2.94 19.87
N SER A 80 -18.12 -1.70 20.27
CA SER A 80 -16.89 -0.99 19.91
C SER A 80 -15.63 -1.83 20.19
N GLY A 81 -15.56 -2.43 21.39
CA GLY A 81 -14.41 -3.25 21.81
C GLY A 81 -14.22 -4.53 21.00
N LYS A 82 -15.30 -5.07 20.39
CA LYS A 82 -15.23 -6.25 19.54
C LYS A 82 -14.99 -5.90 18.07
N ALA A 83 -15.41 -4.71 17.64
CA ALA A 83 -15.32 -4.29 16.24
C ALA A 83 -13.94 -3.72 15.86
N LEU A 84 -13.24 -3.05 16.78
CA LEU A 84 -11.91 -2.46 16.53
C LEU A 84 -10.85 -3.51 16.12
N PRO A 85 -10.75 -4.69 16.77
CA PRO A 85 -9.78 -5.71 16.38
C PRO A 85 -10.00 -6.29 14.97
N TYR A 86 -11.24 -6.35 14.47
CA TYR A 86 -11.50 -6.82 13.10
C TYR A 86 -10.97 -5.86 12.05
N ALA A 87 -11.04 -4.55 12.30
CA ALA A 87 -10.41 -3.56 11.44
C ALA A 87 -8.88 -3.68 11.45
N GLY A 88 -8.28 -3.94 12.62
CA GLY A 88 -6.84 -4.20 12.75
C GLY A 88 -6.40 -5.50 12.05
N LEU A 89 -7.18 -6.58 12.15
CA LEU A 89 -6.91 -7.83 11.45
C LEU A 89 -6.94 -7.65 9.92
N ALA A 90 -7.82 -6.78 9.41
CA ALA A 90 -7.90 -6.49 7.99
C ALA A 90 -6.67 -5.74 7.45
N GLU A 91 -6.04 -4.91 8.28
CA GLU A 91 -4.84 -4.14 7.92
C GLU A 91 -3.60 -5.03 7.72
N GLY A 92 -3.62 -6.25 8.31
CA GLY A 92 -2.54 -7.22 8.19
C GLY A 92 -2.18 -7.61 6.75
N ILE A 93 -3.10 -7.48 5.79
CA ILE A 93 -2.80 -7.74 4.36
C ILE A 93 -1.79 -6.73 3.80
N CYS A 94 -1.87 -5.45 4.21
CA CYS A 94 -0.92 -4.41 3.83
C CYS A 94 0.45 -4.70 4.44
N LEU A 95 0.48 -5.08 5.72
CA LEU A 95 1.71 -5.41 6.43
C LEU A 95 2.42 -6.63 5.83
N TRP A 96 1.67 -7.63 5.36
CA TRP A 96 2.25 -8.78 4.67
C TRP A 96 2.89 -8.39 3.33
N GLY A 97 2.24 -7.52 2.55
CA GLY A 97 2.81 -6.99 1.31
C GLY A 97 4.05 -6.12 1.55
N PHE A 98 4.02 -5.30 2.61
CA PHE A 98 5.18 -4.54 3.06
C PHE A 98 6.35 -5.45 3.48
N LEU A 99 6.08 -6.51 4.24
CA LEU A 99 7.08 -7.50 4.65
C LEU A 99 7.75 -8.15 3.43
N VAL A 100 6.97 -8.54 2.42
CA VAL A 100 7.50 -9.13 1.18
C VAL A 100 8.40 -8.13 0.45
N ALA A 101 8.00 -6.85 0.35
CA ALA A 101 8.87 -5.84 -0.25
C ALA A 101 10.17 -5.63 0.54
N LEU A 102 10.13 -5.66 1.88
CA LEU A 102 11.35 -5.62 2.68
C LEU A 102 12.27 -6.80 2.38
N PHE A 103 11.74 -8.02 2.20
CA PHE A 103 12.55 -9.15 1.79
C PHE A 103 13.12 -8.99 0.38
N ILE A 104 12.38 -8.39 -0.57
CA ILE A 104 12.89 -8.12 -1.92
C ILE A 104 14.02 -7.08 -1.91
N LEU A 105 13.98 -6.11 -0.99
CA LEU A 105 15.00 -5.07 -0.90
C LEU A 105 16.23 -5.49 -0.10
N LEU A 106 16.04 -6.19 1.01
CA LEU A 106 17.12 -6.55 1.93
C LEU A 106 17.88 -7.82 1.52
N ILE A 107 17.24 -8.71 0.78
CA ILE A 107 17.84 -9.92 0.20
C ILE A 107 18.10 -9.69 -1.29
#